data_AF-A0AAN3M5P7-F1
#
_entry.id   AF-A0AAN3M5P7-F1
#
_cell.length_a   1.000
_cell.length_b   1.000
_cell.length_c   1.000
_cell.angle_alpha   90.00
_cell.angle_beta   90.00
_cell.angle_gamma   90.00
#
_symmetry.space_group_name_H-M   'P 1'
#
loop_
_entity.id
_entity.type
_entity.pdbx_description
1 polymer ?
#
loop_
_entity_poly.entity_id
_entity_poly.type
_entity_poly.pdbx_seq_one_letter_code
_entity_poly.pdbx_strand_id
1 'polypeptide(L)' 'RASGLNLVTAAIVLWNTVYLERATQGLVEAGKPVDGELLQFLSPLGWEHINLTGDYVWRQSRRLEDGKFRPLRMPGKP' A
#
# COMPACT_ATOMS: atom_id res chain seq x y z
N ARG A 1 -20.32 -15.44 -10.88
CA ARG A 1 -20.56 -13.99 -10.66
C ARG A 1 -19.64 -13.53 -9.55
N ALA A 2 -18.48 -12.96 -9.88
CA ALA A 2 -17.72 -12.19 -8.90
C ALA A 2 -18.40 -10.82 -8.78
N SER A 3 -18.84 -10.45 -7.58
CA SER A 3 -19.38 -9.12 -7.32
C SER A 3 -18.27 -8.07 -7.51
N GLY A 4 -18.56 -6.90 -8.09
CA GLY A 4 -17.58 -5.83 -8.26
C GLY A 4 -16.90 -5.42 -6.95
N LEU A 5 -17.61 -5.55 -5.83
CA LEU A 5 -17.05 -5.35 -4.49
C LEU A 5 -15.91 -6.33 -4.19
N ASN A 6 -16.03 -7.59 -4.56
CA ASN A 6 -14.98 -8.60 -4.33
C ASN A 6 -13.71 -8.25 -5.11
N LEU A 7 -13.88 -7.74 -6.33
CA LEU A 7 -12.76 -7.28 -7.15
C LEU A 7 -12.04 -6.09 -6.52
N VAL A 8 -12.80 -5.08 -6.06
CA VAL A 8 -12.25 -3.90 -5.38
C VAL A 8 -11.52 -4.29 -4.11
N THR A 9 -12.12 -5.13 -3.27
CA THR A 9 -11.50 -5.62 -2.05
C THR A 9 -10.21 -6.40 -2.33
N ALA A 10 -10.22 -7.30 -3.32
CA ALA A 10 -9.02 -8.05 -3.70
C ALA A 10 -7.89 -7.11 -4.21
N ALA A 11 -8.23 -6.10 -5.00
CA ALA A 11 -7.26 -5.12 -5.48
C ALA A 11 -6.65 -4.27 -4.34
N ILE A 12 -7.47 -3.86 -3.37
CA ILE A 12 -7.01 -3.16 -2.16
C ILE A 12 -6.06 -4.04 -1.35
N VAL A 13 -6.46 -5.29 -1.07
CA VAL A 13 -5.65 -6.24 -0.30
C VAL A 13 -4.30 -6.46 -0.98
N LEU A 14 -4.31 -6.71 -2.29
CA LEU A 14 -3.08 -6.90 -3.05
C LEU A 14 -2.15 -5.69 -2.95
N TRP A 15 -2.69 -4.49 -3.14
CA TRP A 15 -1.91 -3.26 -3.05
C TRP A 15 -1.33 -3.06 -1.65
N ASN A 16 -2.13 -3.23 -0.60
CA ASN A 16 -1.67 -3.05 0.78
C ASN A 16 -0.59 -4.06 1.15
N THR A 17 -0.75 -5.35 0.80
CA THR A 17 0.27 -6.36 1.07
C THR A 17 1.62 -6.01 0.42
N VAL A 18 1.61 -5.65 -0.86
CA VAL A 18 2.84 -5.27 -1.60
C VAL A 18 3.54 -4.06 -0.98
N TYR A 19 2.79 -3.04 -0.57
CA TYR A 19 3.40 -1.84 0.02
C TYR A 19 3.82 -2.02 1.48
N LEU A 20 3.14 -2.88 2.24
CA LEU A 20 3.57 -3.23 3.60
C LEU A 20 4.92 -3.96 3.58
N GLU A 21 5.11 -4.93 2.69
CA GLU A 21 6.40 -5.60 2.49
C GLU A 21 7.52 -4.61 2.15
N ARG A 22 7.25 -3.67 1.23
CA ARG A 22 8.25 -2.67 0.86
C ARG A 22 8.54 -1.70 2.00
N ALA A 23 7.52 -1.33 2.78
CA ALA A 23 7.70 -0.45 3.93
C ALA A 23 8.55 -1.12 5.01
N THR A 24 8.35 -2.41 5.28
CA THR A 24 9.15 -3.15 6.26
C THR A 24 10.59 -3.33 5.79
N GLN A 25 10.81 -3.65 4.51
CA GLN A 25 12.15 -3.67 3.90
C GLN A 25 12.84 -2.29 4.02
N GLY A 26 12.14 -1.22 3.66
CA GLY A 26 12.69 0.15 3.77
C GLY A 26 13.00 0.57 5.21
N LEU A 27 12.28 0.06 6.21
CA LEU A 27 12.60 0.27 7.62
C LEU A 27 13.89 -0.45 8.02
N VAL A 28 14.04 -1.72 7.61
CA VAL A 28 15.25 -2.51 7.85
C VAL A 28 16.47 -1.85 7.22
N GLU A 29 16.36 -1.41 5.96
CA GLU A 29 17.42 -0.66 5.27
C GLU A 29 17.79 0.66 5.96
N ALA A 30 16.81 1.31 6.59
CA ALA A 30 17.02 2.53 7.39
C ALA A 30 17.60 2.26 8.80
N GLY A 31 18.00 1.02 9.10
CA GLY A 31 18.56 0.62 10.39
C GLY A 31 17.52 0.51 11.51
N LYS A 32 16.22 0.47 11.17
CA LYS A 32 15.14 0.21 12.13
C LYS A 32 14.75 -1.26 12.04
N PRO A 33 15.24 -2.13 12.95
CA PRO A 33 14.94 -3.55 12.89
C PRO A 33 13.43 -3.75 13.01
N VAL A 34 12.87 -4.52 12.07
CA VAL A 34 11.48 -4.97 12.10
C VAL A 34 11.49 -6.42 12.57
N ASP A 35 10.72 -6.72 13.61
CA ASP A 35 10.54 -8.08 14.07
C ASP A 35 9.69 -8.86 13.06
N GLY A 36 10.27 -9.90 12.47
CA GLY A 36 9.60 -10.77 11.50
C GLY A 36 8.39 -11.48 12.09
N GLU A 37 8.42 -11.80 13.38
CA GLU A 37 7.30 -12.44 14.08
C GLU A 37 6.09 -11.51 14.16
N LEU A 38 6.31 -10.18 14.14
CA LEU A 38 5.21 -9.22 14.17
C LEU A 38 4.52 -9.05 12.81
N LEU A 39 5.17 -9.44 11.71
CA LEU A 39 4.62 -9.29 10.35
C LEU A 39 3.33 -10.10 10.16
N GLN A 40 3.20 -11.23 10.85
CA GLN A 40 2.01 -12.08 10.77
C GLN A 40 0.75 -11.39 11.33
N PHE A 41 0.92 -10.39 12.19
CA PHE A 41 -0.19 -9.64 12.79
C PHE A 41 -0.57 -8.41 11.95
N LEU A 42 0.14 -8.11 10.86
CA LEU A 42 -0.21 -7.02 9.96
C LEU A 42 -1.46 -7.41 9.17
N SER A 43 -2.51 -6.58 9.30
CA SER A 43 -3.68 -6.69 8.46
C SER A 43 -3.48 -5.91 7.16
N PRO A 44 -3.65 -6.53 5.98
CA PRO A 44 -3.67 -5.80 4.72
C PRO A 44 -4.95 -4.96 4.56
N LEU A 45 -5.88 -5.03 5.51
CA LEU A 45 -7.16 -4.32 5.53
C LEU A 45 -7.16 -3.15 6.53
N GLY A 46 -6.08 -2.35 6.59
CA GLY A 46 -6.13 -1.07 7.29
C GLY A 46 -7.05 -0.10 6.53
N TRP A 47 -8.28 0.11 7.01
CA TRP A 47 -9.30 0.89 6.28
C TRP A 47 -9.22 2.40 6.49
N GLU A 48 -8.50 2.87 7.51
CA GLU A 48 -8.49 4.29 7.91
C GLU A 48 -8.01 5.24 6.80
N HIS A 49 -7.18 4.76 5.87
CA HIS A 49 -6.64 5.55 4.76
C HIS A 49 -7.41 5.36 3.44
N ILE A 50 -8.44 4.52 3.40
CA ILE A 50 -9.17 4.16 2.19
C ILE A 50 -10.50 4.91 2.16
N ASN A 51 -10.60 5.89 1.26
CA ASN A 51 -11.88 6.52 0.94
C ASN A 51 -12.46 5.83 -0.31
N LEU A 52 -13.68 5.32 -0.20
CA LEU A 52 -14.41 4.70 -1.33
C LEU A 52 -15.35 5.68 -2.03
N THR A 53 -15.66 6.80 -1.38
CA THR A 53 -16.56 7.84 -1.87
C THR A 53 -15.77 9.13 -2.11
N GLY A 54 -16.31 10.02 -2.96
CA GLY A 54 -15.71 11.31 -3.29
C GLY A 54 -15.37 11.46 -4.78
N ASP A 55 -15.01 12.68 -5.16
CA ASP A 55 -14.59 13.01 -6.52
C ASP A 55 -13.08 12.80 -6.66
N TYR A 56 -12.71 11.86 -7.52
CA TYR A 56 -11.31 11.51 -7.77
C TYR A 56 -10.87 12.11 -9.10
N VAL A 57 -9.83 12.95 -9.05
CA VAL A 57 -9.19 13.51 -10.25
C VAL A 57 -7.84 12.83 -10.47
N TRP A 58 -7.77 11.97 -11.47
CA TRP A 58 -6.52 11.32 -11.87
C TRP A 58 -5.73 12.22 -12.81
N ARG A 59 -4.69 12.89 -12.30
CA ARG A 59 -3.70 13.55 -13.16
C ARG A 59 -2.85 12.48 -13.85
N GLN A 60 -2.89 12.41 -15.18
CA GLN A 60 -2.10 11.47 -15.99
C GLN A 60 -0.57 11.64 -15.85
N SER A 61 -0.11 12.67 -15.14
CA SER A 61 1.29 13.12 -15.10
C SER A 61 2.25 12.25 -14.29
N ARG A 62 1.83 11.09 -13.78
CA ARG A 62 2.73 10.14 -13.13
C ARG A 62 2.42 8.73 -13.59
N ARG A 63 2.60 8.50 -14.90
CA ARG A 63 2.74 7.15 -15.43
C ARG A 63 3.94 6.54 -14.69
N LEU A 64 3.65 5.65 -13.74
CA LEU A 64 4.66 4.75 -13.23
C LEU A 64 5.06 3.88 -14.42
N GLU A 65 6.35 3.74 -14.68
CA GLU A 65 6.79 2.77 -15.69
C GLU A 65 6.31 1.37 -15.26
N ASP A 66 6.09 0.49 -16.24
CA ASP A 66 5.61 -0.84 -15.96
C ASP A 66 6.54 -1.57 -14.98
N GLY A 67 5.95 -2.16 -13.94
CA GLY A 67 6.69 -2.83 -12.87
C GLY A 67 7.36 -1.88 -11.85
N LYS A 68 7.25 -0.55 -12.00
CA LYS A 68 7.72 0.40 -10.98
C LYS A 68 6.62 0.68 -9.97
N PHE A 69 7.04 0.76 -8.72
CA PHE A 69 6.15 1.10 -7.62
C PHE A 69 6.23 2.60 -7.29
N ARG A 70 5.20 3.12 -6.62
CA ARG A 70 5.27 4.44 -6.00
C ARG A 70 6.37 4.45 -4.92
N PRO A 71 7.12 5.55 -4.79
CA PRO A 71 8.04 5.75 -3.68
C PRO A 71 7.30 5.68 -2.33
N LEU A 72 7.95 5.13 -1.31
CA LEU A 72 7.45 5.17 0.07
C LEU A 72 7.42 6.61 0.57
N ARG A 73 6.42 6.93 1.41
CA ARG A 73 6.38 8.22 2.11
C ARG A 73 7.36 8.17 3.27
N MET A 74 8.29 9.12 3.32
CA MET A 74 9.25 9.20 4.40
C MET A 74 8.61 9.91 5.61
N PRO A 75 8.72 9.38 6.83
CA PRO A 75 8.28 10.08 8.02
C PRO A 75 9.16 11.32 8.21
N GLY A 76 8.64 12.51 7.87
CA GLY A 76 9.35 13.78 8.02
C GLY A 76 9.35 14.73 6.81
N LYS A 77 8.79 14.32 5.66
CA LYS A 77 8.48 15.28 4.58
C LYS A 77 6.96 15.44 4.45
N PRO A 78 6.42 16.68 4.54
CA PRO A 78 5.00 16.95 4.33
C PRO A 78 4.55 16.59 2.90
#